data_AF-A0A537M449-F1
#
_entry.id   AF-A0A537M449-F1
#
_cell.length_a   1.000
_cell.length_b   1.000
_cell.length_c   1.000
_cell.angle_alpha   90.00
_cell.angle_beta   90.00
_cell.angle_gamma   90.00
#
_symmetry.space_group_name_H-M   'P 1'
#
loop_
_entity.id
_entity.type
_entity.pdbx_description
1 polymer ?
#
loop_
_entity_poly.entity_id
_entity_poly.type
_entity_poly.pdbx_seq_one_letter_code
_entity_poly.pdbx_strand_id
1 'polypeptide(L)'
;MELALPRIDRRERPQGLRPLFDWLLCWLVLPNAAYWLLWIVGGPPRAFAILVTGAVGILVHRAGFGVKFAAFLACVFMSAMLFIASLFNLSIWSLVHSLEFAAELKPSASIEYIVCGVALAGTLVAAWRLLRRPTVFARPIHIAAVISAVLIAASIDSVVTASSRGSYGRVPAEGAYFTSAVGKSGFAGAAAGKRNMVLIVVEAMGEPADPALRSRLVNLWARPEVRARYDVITGDTLFYGSTTKGEMRELCGRWGDYPELEGRKDAGCLPARLAAAGYGTQAWHSFKGTMFDRSDWYPNIGFQTMRFGPEIVAAGASRCPGVFPGACDRDVPQQIAAVLKASKTPQFLYWLTVNSHLPVVKSELLHTQDCAGFDAGLNAELPMICRLFQLYDETGRALAKEIVAKDFPATDILIVGDHIPPFFDRYDRDRFQPDRVPWILLKARPQS
;
A
#
# COMPACT_ATOMS: atom_id res chain seq x y z
N MET A 1 23.93 64.10 -51.52
CA MET A 1 23.48 62.76 -51.93
C MET A 1 23.94 61.79 -50.83
N GLU A 2 23.21 61.76 -49.72
CA GLU A 2 23.51 60.85 -48.60
C GLU A 2 22.86 59.50 -48.88
N LEU A 3 23.69 58.46 -49.05
CA LEU A 3 23.20 57.08 -49.09
C LEU A 3 22.76 56.68 -47.67
N ALA A 4 21.45 56.63 -47.47
CA ALA A 4 20.86 56.00 -46.29
C ALA A 4 21.05 54.48 -46.39
N LEU A 5 21.93 53.93 -45.55
CA LEU A 5 22.03 52.49 -45.33
C LEU A 5 20.73 51.96 -44.68
N PRO A 6 20.23 50.78 -45.09
CA PRO A 6 19.01 50.22 -44.56
C PRO A 6 19.15 49.92 -43.06
N ARG A 7 18.19 50.39 -42.25
CA ARG A 7 18.04 49.99 -40.85
C ARG A 7 17.73 48.49 -40.82
N ILE A 8 18.72 47.70 -40.44
CA ILE A 8 18.54 46.30 -40.06
C ILE A 8 17.60 46.27 -38.85
N ASP A 9 16.43 45.64 -39.02
CA ASP A 9 15.44 45.40 -37.98
C ASP A 9 16.09 44.65 -36.80
N ARG A 10 15.99 45.19 -35.59
CA ARG A 10 16.52 44.61 -34.35
C ARG A 10 15.71 43.38 -33.86
N ARG A 11 14.81 42.82 -34.67
CA ARG A 11 13.95 41.68 -34.30
C ARG A 11 14.52 40.30 -34.59
N GLU A 12 15.67 40.18 -35.25
CA GLU A 12 16.36 38.90 -35.41
C GLU A 12 17.62 38.84 -34.56
N ARG A 13 17.47 38.78 -33.23
CA ARG A 13 18.52 38.15 -32.43
C ARG A 13 18.51 36.66 -32.80
N PRO A 14 19.65 36.04 -33.14
CA PRO A 14 19.70 34.58 -33.20
C PRO A 14 19.26 34.08 -31.81
N GLN A 15 18.06 33.50 -31.73
CA GLN A 15 17.56 32.91 -30.51
C GLN A 15 18.46 31.71 -30.23
N GLY A 16 19.49 31.92 -29.41
CA GLY A 16 20.46 30.89 -29.05
C GLY A 16 19.82 29.73 -28.30
N LEU A 17 20.62 28.77 -27.84
CA LEU A 17 20.15 27.55 -27.18
C LEU A 17 19.43 27.78 -25.83
N ARG A 18 19.36 29.03 -25.34
CA ARG A 18 18.82 29.37 -24.02
C ARG A 18 17.34 28.97 -23.82
N PRO A 19 16.39 29.26 -24.73
CA PRO A 19 15.01 28.81 -24.58
C PRO A 19 14.85 27.29 -24.59
N LEU A 20 15.73 26.58 -25.33
CA LEU A 20 15.79 25.12 -25.32
C LEU A 20 16.24 24.61 -23.94
N PHE A 21 17.30 25.19 -23.37
CA PHE A 21 17.76 24.82 -22.03
C PHE A 21 16.75 25.15 -20.93
N ASP A 22 16.14 26.35 -20.97
CA ASP A 22 15.10 26.74 -20.01
C ASP A 22 13.88 25.79 -20.14
N TRP A 23 13.52 25.35 -21.36
CA TRP A 23 12.47 24.35 -21.55
C TRP A 23 12.84 22.98 -20.96
N LEU A 24 14.03 22.46 -21.25
CA LEU A 24 14.51 21.18 -20.72
C LEU A 24 14.55 21.20 -19.20
N LEU A 25 15.02 22.31 -18.62
CA LEU A 25 15.04 22.48 -17.17
C LEU A 25 13.63 22.46 -16.59
N CYS A 26 12.67 23.21 -17.17
CA CYS A 26 11.32 23.32 -16.64
C CYS A 26 10.48 22.06 -16.84
N TRP A 27 10.54 21.41 -18.00
CA TRP A 27 9.59 20.37 -18.40
C TRP A 27 10.17 18.95 -18.36
N LEU A 28 11.49 18.82 -18.28
CA LEU A 28 12.14 17.51 -18.18
C LEU A 28 12.88 17.34 -16.86
N VAL A 29 13.77 18.25 -16.47
CA VAL A 29 14.60 18.06 -15.27
C VAL A 29 13.79 18.31 -14.00
N LEU A 30 13.19 19.50 -13.86
CA LEU A 30 12.54 19.93 -12.64
C LEU A 30 11.41 19.01 -12.14
N PRO A 31 10.46 18.52 -12.97
CA PRO A 31 9.39 17.64 -12.52
C PRO A 31 9.85 16.19 -12.27
N ASN A 32 11.11 15.86 -12.57
CA ASN A 32 11.64 14.51 -12.48
C ASN A 32 12.86 14.36 -11.56
N ALA A 33 13.59 15.43 -11.25
CA ALA A 33 14.86 15.38 -10.52
C ALA A 33 14.74 14.67 -9.16
N ALA A 34 13.74 15.01 -8.35
CA ALA A 34 13.51 14.37 -7.06
C ALA A 34 13.26 12.86 -7.20
N TYR A 35 12.58 12.44 -8.26
CA TYR A 35 12.28 11.03 -8.50
C TYR A 35 13.46 10.27 -9.10
N TRP A 36 14.30 10.92 -9.89
CA TRP A 36 15.54 10.30 -10.38
C TRP A 36 16.52 10.00 -9.24
N LEU A 37 16.50 10.78 -8.16
CA LEU A 37 17.23 10.42 -6.93
C LEU A 37 16.68 9.13 -6.30
N LEU A 38 15.38 8.86 -6.46
CA LEU A 38 14.75 7.62 -5.98
C LEU A 38 15.11 6.40 -6.83
N TRP A 39 15.77 6.55 -7.98
CA TRP A 39 16.33 5.41 -8.70
C TRP A 39 17.35 4.65 -7.86
N ILE A 40 18.10 5.35 -7.00
CA ILE A 40 19.13 4.75 -6.12
C ILE A 40 18.50 3.71 -5.19
N VAL A 41 17.32 4.02 -4.66
CA VAL A 41 16.55 3.14 -3.77
C VAL A 41 15.53 2.29 -4.51
N GLY A 42 15.54 2.32 -5.85
CA GLY A 42 14.70 1.48 -6.70
C GLY A 42 13.21 1.83 -6.71
N GLY A 43 12.87 3.12 -6.77
CA GLY A 43 11.49 3.60 -6.82
C GLY A 43 10.67 3.17 -8.05
N PRO A 44 9.34 3.42 -8.05
CA PRO A 44 8.44 3.09 -9.16
C PRO A 44 8.82 3.70 -10.52
N PRO A 45 8.51 3.01 -11.65
CA PRO A 45 8.67 3.56 -13.00
C PRO A 45 7.82 4.82 -13.21
N ARG A 46 8.37 5.81 -13.92
CA ARG A 46 7.73 7.09 -14.27
C ARG A 46 7.80 7.45 -15.75
N ALA A 47 8.24 6.54 -16.62
CA ALA A 47 8.35 6.75 -18.06
C ALA A 47 7.09 7.42 -18.67
N PHE A 48 5.89 6.93 -18.33
CA PHE A 48 4.64 7.54 -18.79
C PHE A 48 4.47 9.00 -18.34
N ALA A 49 4.72 9.30 -17.06
CA ALA A 49 4.65 10.66 -16.54
C ALA A 49 5.69 11.59 -17.19
N ILE A 50 6.89 11.09 -17.48
CA ILE A 50 7.94 11.83 -18.21
C ILE A 50 7.45 12.19 -19.62
N LEU A 51 6.90 11.21 -20.36
CA LEU A 51 6.38 11.42 -21.72
C LEU A 51 5.25 12.45 -21.74
N VAL A 52 4.26 12.32 -20.84
CA VAL A 52 3.11 13.23 -20.77
C VAL A 52 3.57 14.65 -20.40
N THR A 53 4.46 14.80 -19.42
CA THR A 53 4.97 16.11 -19.00
C THR A 53 5.75 16.79 -20.13
N GLY A 54 6.57 16.03 -20.87
CA GLY A 54 7.26 16.54 -22.06
C GLY A 54 6.29 16.97 -23.16
N ALA A 55 5.28 16.15 -23.47
CA ALA A 55 4.27 16.46 -24.48
C ALA A 55 3.47 17.73 -24.13
N VAL A 56 3.00 17.85 -22.89
CA VAL A 56 2.31 19.06 -22.39
C VAL A 56 3.23 20.27 -22.49
N GLY A 57 4.49 20.15 -22.09
CA GLY A 57 5.47 21.23 -22.19
C GLY A 57 5.70 21.72 -23.61
N ILE A 58 5.67 20.82 -24.61
CA ILE A 58 5.73 21.18 -26.03
C ILE A 58 4.46 21.93 -26.43
N LEU A 59 3.27 21.44 -26.06
CA LEU A 59 1.99 22.07 -26.42
C LEU A 59 1.86 23.50 -25.87
N VAL A 60 2.25 23.73 -24.62
CA VAL A 60 2.10 25.04 -23.96
C VAL A 60 3.31 25.96 -24.14
N HIS A 61 4.28 25.58 -24.98
CA HIS A 61 5.58 26.28 -25.04
C HIS A 61 5.48 27.77 -25.45
N ARG A 62 4.43 28.12 -26.23
CA ARG A 62 4.09 29.49 -26.65
C ARG A 62 3.09 30.21 -25.75
N ALA A 63 2.51 29.51 -24.76
CA ALA A 63 1.51 30.09 -23.89
C ALA A 63 2.11 31.11 -22.91
N GLY A 64 1.25 31.95 -22.33
CA GLY A 64 1.61 32.85 -21.24
C GLY A 64 2.01 32.09 -19.97
N PHE A 65 2.66 32.79 -19.04
CA PHE A 65 3.12 32.23 -17.77
C PHE A 65 2.02 31.49 -17.00
N GLY A 66 0.82 32.07 -16.89
CA GLY A 66 -0.28 31.46 -16.12
C GLY A 66 -0.67 30.07 -16.64
N VAL A 67 -0.81 29.92 -17.96
CA VAL A 67 -1.14 28.64 -18.61
C VAL A 67 -0.01 27.64 -18.42
N LYS A 68 1.25 28.06 -18.59
CA LYS A 68 2.42 27.19 -18.39
C LYS A 68 2.51 26.69 -16.95
N PHE A 69 2.33 27.57 -15.97
CA PHE A 69 2.41 27.22 -14.57
C PHE A 69 1.25 26.30 -14.16
N ALA A 70 0.02 26.58 -14.59
CA ALA A 70 -1.12 25.70 -14.37
C ALA A 70 -0.92 24.31 -14.98
N ALA A 71 -0.43 24.24 -16.23
CA ALA A 71 -0.12 22.98 -16.88
C ALA A 71 1.00 22.21 -16.16
N PHE A 72 2.04 22.92 -15.70
CA PHE A 72 3.11 22.31 -14.90
C PHE A 72 2.60 21.75 -13.57
N LEU A 73 1.74 22.48 -12.85
CA LEU A 73 1.09 22.01 -11.62
C LEU A 73 0.28 20.73 -11.88
N ALA A 74 -0.50 20.70 -12.96
CA ALA A 74 -1.27 19.51 -13.33
C ALA A 74 -0.36 18.31 -13.62
N CYS A 75 0.76 18.50 -14.33
CA CYS A 75 1.74 17.44 -14.59
C CYS A 75 2.41 16.92 -13.30
N VAL A 76 2.83 17.81 -12.41
CA VAL A 76 3.43 17.42 -11.12
C VAL A 76 2.43 16.67 -10.26
N PHE A 77 1.18 17.15 -10.18
CA PHE A 77 0.11 16.49 -9.44
C PHE A 77 -0.19 15.09 -9.99
N MET A 78 -0.42 14.99 -11.31
CA MET A 78 -0.65 13.70 -11.98
C MET A 78 0.51 12.74 -11.74
N SER A 79 1.75 13.23 -11.85
CA SER A 79 2.90 12.37 -11.62
C SER A 79 3.04 11.93 -10.17
N ALA A 80 2.74 12.79 -9.20
CA ALA A 80 2.75 12.42 -7.79
C ALA A 80 1.70 11.35 -7.49
N MET A 81 0.48 11.50 -8.04
CA MET A 81 -0.59 10.51 -7.92
C MET A 81 -0.21 9.16 -8.52
N LEU A 82 0.33 9.13 -9.75
CA LEU A 82 0.80 7.88 -10.36
C LEU A 82 1.91 7.20 -9.56
N PHE A 83 2.82 7.99 -9.02
CA PHE A 83 3.93 7.47 -8.21
C PHE A 83 3.42 6.86 -6.90
N ILE A 84 2.57 7.57 -6.16
CA ILE A 84 1.99 7.10 -4.90
C ILE A 84 1.10 5.87 -5.14
N ALA A 85 0.24 5.90 -6.16
CA ALA A 85 -0.57 4.76 -6.54
C ALA A 85 0.29 3.51 -6.82
N SER A 86 1.39 3.67 -7.56
CA SER A 86 2.30 2.57 -7.86
C SER A 86 3.00 2.03 -6.62
N LEU A 87 3.48 2.94 -5.75
CA LEU A 87 4.18 2.61 -4.51
C LEU A 87 3.31 1.76 -3.56
N PHE A 88 2.04 2.14 -3.41
CA PHE A 88 1.08 1.47 -2.53
C PHE A 88 0.23 0.40 -3.23
N ASN A 89 0.53 0.07 -4.49
CA ASN A 89 -0.26 -0.88 -5.30
C ASN A 89 -1.77 -0.55 -5.36
N LEU A 90 -2.11 0.75 -5.32
CA LEU A 90 -3.48 1.28 -5.36
C LEU A 90 -3.86 1.74 -6.77
N SER A 91 -5.17 1.79 -7.04
CA SER A 91 -5.67 2.55 -8.20
C SER A 91 -5.68 4.06 -7.89
N ILE A 92 -5.69 4.91 -8.92
CA ILE A 92 -5.81 6.37 -8.75
C ILE A 92 -7.12 6.72 -8.02
N TRP A 93 -8.21 6.02 -8.34
CA TRP A 93 -9.51 6.26 -7.71
C TRP A 93 -9.48 5.94 -6.21
N SER A 94 -8.89 4.80 -5.85
CA SER A 94 -8.69 4.42 -4.44
C SER A 94 -7.85 5.46 -3.70
N LEU A 95 -6.83 6.02 -4.36
CA LEU A 95 -6.00 7.07 -3.78
C LEU A 95 -6.76 8.38 -3.58
N VAL A 96 -7.61 8.79 -4.54
CA VAL A 96 -8.46 9.98 -4.42
C VAL A 96 -9.42 9.85 -3.25
N HIS A 97 -10.06 8.69 -3.08
CA HIS A 97 -10.92 8.42 -1.94
C HIS A 97 -10.14 8.48 -0.61
N SER A 98 -8.90 7.97 -0.59
CA SER A 98 -8.01 8.12 0.58
C SER A 98 -7.64 9.58 0.90
N LEU A 99 -7.73 10.52 -0.05
CA LEU A 99 -7.46 11.95 0.20
C LEU A 99 -8.53 12.58 1.11
N GLU A 100 -9.72 12.01 1.21
CA GLU A 100 -10.74 12.49 2.15
C GLU A 100 -10.26 12.32 3.61
N PHE A 101 -9.38 11.34 3.85
CA PHE A 101 -8.70 11.12 5.12
C PHE A 101 -7.40 11.94 5.25
N ALA A 102 -7.05 12.80 4.30
CA ALA A 102 -5.80 13.55 4.32
C ALA A 102 -5.67 14.47 5.54
N ALA A 103 -6.78 14.96 6.10
CA ALA A 103 -6.78 15.75 7.33
C ALA A 103 -6.48 14.90 8.58
N GLU A 104 -6.68 13.59 8.51
CA GLU A 104 -6.41 12.64 9.58
C GLU A 104 -5.03 12.01 9.46
N LEU A 105 -4.46 12.02 8.25
CA LEU A 105 -3.06 11.68 8.02
C LEU A 105 -2.19 12.62 8.86
N LYS A 106 -1.16 12.06 9.48
CA LYS A 106 -0.10 12.81 10.15
C LYS A 106 1.22 12.65 9.39
N PRO A 107 1.41 13.30 8.22
CA PRO A 107 2.66 13.19 7.47
C PRO A 107 3.89 13.59 8.28
N SER A 108 3.73 14.53 9.22
CA SER A 108 4.80 14.94 10.16
C SER A 108 5.28 13.81 11.07
N ALA A 109 4.58 12.68 11.14
CA ALA A 109 5.01 11.51 11.89
C ALA A 109 6.10 10.70 11.16
N SER A 110 6.43 11.02 9.91
CA SER A 110 7.51 10.37 9.15
C SER A 110 8.42 11.40 8.48
N ILE A 111 9.74 11.17 8.61
CA ILE A 111 10.76 12.07 8.08
C ILE A 111 10.78 12.02 6.55
N GLU A 112 10.45 10.86 5.97
CA GLU A 112 10.35 10.62 4.54
C GLU A 112 9.29 11.54 3.92
N TYR A 113 8.09 11.62 4.53
CA TYR A 113 7.05 12.52 4.07
C TYR A 113 7.45 14.00 4.18
N ILE A 114 8.19 14.39 5.23
CA ILE A 114 8.71 15.76 5.40
C ILE A 114 9.70 16.09 4.27
N VAL A 115 10.65 15.18 3.98
CA VAL A 115 11.63 15.36 2.90
C VAL A 115 10.93 15.47 1.54
N CYS A 116 9.95 14.61 1.27
CA CYS A 116 9.13 14.69 0.05
C CYS A 116 8.39 16.03 -0.05
N GLY A 117 7.82 16.53 1.04
CA GLY A 117 7.13 17.81 1.10
C GLY A 117 8.05 18.99 0.77
N VAL A 118 9.25 19.02 1.35
CA VAL A 118 10.27 20.05 1.08
C VAL A 118 10.73 20.00 -0.38
N ALA A 119 11.00 18.80 -0.92
CA ALA A 119 11.39 18.64 -2.31
C ALA A 119 10.31 19.14 -3.28
N LEU A 120 9.03 18.81 -3.01
CA LEU A 120 7.89 19.31 -3.79
C LEU A 120 7.80 20.84 -3.73
N ALA A 121 7.88 21.44 -2.55
CA ALA A 121 7.85 22.89 -2.40
C ALA A 121 9.00 23.58 -3.16
N GLY A 122 10.21 23.03 -3.09
CA GLY A 122 11.37 23.51 -3.85
C GLY A 122 11.15 23.45 -5.36
N THR A 123 10.61 22.34 -5.86
CA THR A 123 10.22 22.17 -7.27
C THR A 123 9.22 23.23 -7.72
N LEU A 124 8.19 23.50 -6.92
CA LEU A 124 7.15 24.49 -7.25
C LEU A 124 7.70 25.93 -7.26
N VAL A 125 8.53 26.30 -6.30
CA VAL A 125 9.18 27.62 -6.24
C VAL A 125 10.11 27.83 -7.43
N ALA A 126 10.91 26.82 -7.77
CA ALA A 126 11.79 26.86 -8.93
C ALA A 126 10.97 27.00 -10.24
N ALA A 127 9.87 26.25 -10.38
CA ALA A 127 9.01 26.30 -11.55
C ALA A 127 8.37 27.68 -11.73
N TRP A 128 7.87 28.26 -10.64
CA TRP A 128 7.30 29.62 -10.63
C TRP A 128 8.28 30.68 -11.11
N ARG A 129 9.57 30.53 -10.80
CA ARG A 129 10.63 31.44 -11.27
C ARG A 129 11.04 31.16 -12.73
N LEU A 130 11.26 29.89 -13.08
CA LEU A 130 11.84 29.51 -14.36
C LEU A 130 10.85 29.61 -15.53
N LEU A 131 9.57 29.30 -15.31
CA LEU A 131 8.53 29.37 -16.36
C LEU A 131 8.18 30.80 -16.79
N ARG A 132 8.69 31.82 -16.10
CA ARG A 132 8.64 33.23 -16.54
C ARG A 132 9.64 33.54 -17.65
N ARG A 133 10.64 32.68 -17.87
CA ARG A 133 11.62 32.81 -18.94
C ARG A 133 11.03 32.31 -20.27
N PRO A 134 11.54 32.79 -21.43
CA PRO A 134 11.05 32.33 -22.72
C PRO A 134 11.47 30.86 -22.95
N THR A 135 10.47 30.00 -23.17
CA THR A 135 10.65 28.58 -23.53
C THR A 135 10.16 28.29 -24.95
N VAL A 136 10.14 29.32 -25.81
CA VAL A 136 9.58 29.23 -27.17
C VAL A 136 10.61 28.60 -28.11
N PHE A 137 10.17 27.64 -28.91
CA PHE A 137 10.99 27.03 -29.95
C PHE A 137 10.87 27.85 -31.22
N ALA A 138 11.99 28.41 -31.67
CA ALA A 138 12.07 29.14 -32.94
C ALA A 138 12.31 28.24 -34.16
N ARG A 139 12.88 27.06 -33.97
CA ARG A 139 13.29 26.16 -35.04
C ARG A 139 12.74 24.75 -34.83
N PRO A 140 12.26 24.05 -35.87
CA PRO A 140 11.79 22.67 -35.78
C PRO A 140 12.84 21.71 -35.17
N ILE A 141 14.12 21.96 -35.42
CA ILE A 141 15.23 21.17 -34.84
C ILE A 141 15.22 21.19 -33.30
N HIS A 142 14.78 22.29 -32.67
CA HIS A 142 14.67 22.35 -31.21
C HIS A 142 13.52 21.47 -30.71
N ILE A 143 12.42 21.37 -31.47
CA ILE A 143 11.29 20.49 -31.14
C ILE A 143 11.74 19.02 -31.24
N ALA A 144 12.46 18.66 -32.30
CA ALA A 144 13.04 17.33 -32.44
C ALA A 144 14.00 17.02 -31.27
N ALA A 145 14.88 17.96 -30.91
CA ALA A 145 15.82 17.78 -29.80
C ALA A 145 15.11 17.54 -28.45
N VAL A 146 14.03 18.29 -28.13
CA VAL A 146 13.29 18.05 -26.88
C VAL A 146 12.53 16.73 -26.91
N ILE A 147 11.95 16.34 -28.05
CA ILE A 147 11.29 15.03 -28.19
C ILE A 147 12.30 13.91 -27.94
N SER A 148 13.48 13.98 -28.56
CA SER A 148 14.56 13.01 -28.33
C SER A 148 14.98 12.97 -26.86
N ALA A 149 15.17 14.12 -26.22
CA ALA A 149 15.54 14.18 -24.81
C ALA A 149 14.49 13.54 -23.88
N VAL A 150 13.20 13.78 -24.15
CA VAL A 150 12.08 13.19 -23.40
C VAL A 150 12.02 11.67 -23.59
N LEU A 151 12.17 11.18 -24.83
CA LEU A 151 12.18 9.74 -25.15
C LEU A 151 13.38 9.03 -24.51
N ILE A 152 14.56 9.66 -24.54
CA ILE A 152 15.77 9.13 -23.90
C ILE A 152 15.55 9.05 -22.39
N ALA A 153 15.05 10.11 -21.75
CA ALA A 153 14.80 10.10 -20.31
C ALA A 153 13.76 9.05 -19.90
N ALA A 154 12.67 8.89 -20.66
CA ALA A 154 11.67 7.85 -20.40
C ALA A 154 12.22 6.43 -20.61
N SER A 155 13.11 6.25 -21.59
CA SER A 155 13.81 4.98 -21.82
C SER A 155 14.78 4.65 -20.69
N ILE A 156 15.58 5.63 -20.25
CA ILE A 156 16.49 5.47 -19.11
C ILE A 156 15.70 5.08 -17.86
N ASP A 157 14.61 5.80 -17.56
CA ASP A 157 13.74 5.48 -16.45
C ASP A 157 13.23 4.04 -16.52
N SER A 158 12.69 3.64 -17.69
CA SER A 158 12.18 2.29 -17.92
C SER A 158 13.22 1.17 -17.72
N VAL A 159 14.49 1.45 -18.07
CA VAL A 159 15.60 0.50 -17.94
C VAL A 159 16.07 0.44 -16.49
N VAL A 160 16.27 1.58 -15.85
CA VAL A 160 16.76 1.67 -14.46
C VAL A 160 15.75 1.03 -13.50
N THR A 161 14.45 1.26 -13.71
CA THR A 161 13.38 0.68 -12.88
C THR A 161 12.92 -0.69 -13.37
N ALA A 162 13.55 -1.31 -14.38
CA ALA A 162 13.14 -2.62 -14.88
C ALA A 162 13.19 -3.70 -13.78
N SER A 163 14.18 -3.59 -12.90
CA SER A 163 14.37 -4.52 -11.78
C SER A 163 13.34 -4.37 -10.65
N SER A 164 12.56 -3.27 -10.61
CA SER A 164 11.50 -3.04 -9.61
C SER A 164 10.08 -3.31 -10.15
N ARG A 165 9.93 -3.71 -11.43
CA ARG A 165 8.62 -3.91 -12.10
C ARG A 165 7.73 -4.96 -11.43
N GLY A 166 8.29 -5.91 -10.69
CA GLY A 166 7.53 -6.96 -10.01
C GLY A 166 6.94 -6.57 -8.65
N SER A 167 7.34 -5.41 -8.10
CA SER A 167 6.99 -5.01 -6.73
C SER A 167 5.93 -3.91 -6.64
N TYR A 168 5.61 -3.26 -7.75
CA TYR A 168 4.73 -2.07 -7.81
C TYR A 168 3.63 -2.22 -8.86
N GLY A 169 2.50 -1.54 -8.62
CA GLY A 169 1.35 -1.48 -9.53
C GLY A 169 0.85 -2.85 -10.00
N ARG A 170 0.90 -3.89 -9.15
CA ARG A 170 0.56 -5.26 -9.57
C ARG A 170 -0.93 -5.41 -9.84
N VAL A 171 -1.29 -5.46 -11.12
CA VAL A 171 -2.63 -5.83 -11.60
C VAL A 171 -2.55 -7.23 -12.19
N PRO A 172 -3.47 -8.15 -11.86
CA PRO A 172 -3.49 -9.47 -12.48
C PRO A 172 -3.74 -9.31 -13.98
N ALA A 173 -2.94 -10.00 -14.81
CA ALA A 173 -3.22 -10.10 -16.24
C ALA A 173 -4.57 -10.79 -16.48
N GLU A 174 -5.18 -10.56 -17.63
CA GLU A 174 -6.39 -11.29 -18.02
C GLU A 174 -6.13 -12.80 -18.01
N GLY A 175 -6.99 -13.57 -17.34
CA GLY A 175 -6.82 -15.02 -17.17
C GLY A 175 -5.73 -15.42 -16.16
N ALA A 176 -5.17 -14.49 -15.37
CA ALA A 176 -4.17 -14.82 -14.37
C ALA A 176 -4.68 -15.88 -13.38
N TYR A 177 -3.85 -16.89 -13.14
CA TYR A 177 -4.14 -17.97 -12.21
C TYR A 177 -4.50 -17.44 -10.83
N PHE A 178 -5.65 -17.88 -10.30
CA PHE A 178 -6.16 -17.43 -9.00
C PHE A 178 -5.74 -18.38 -7.89
N THR A 179 -5.26 -17.82 -6.78
CA THR A 179 -5.05 -18.54 -5.52
C THR A 179 -5.43 -17.65 -4.33
N SER A 180 -5.93 -18.26 -3.26
CA SER A 180 -6.13 -17.61 -1.96
C SER A 180 -5.69 -18.53 -0.83
N ALA A 181 -5.42 -17.97 0.34
CA ALA A 181 -5.16 -18.76 1.53
C ALA A 181 -6.40 -19.57 1.94
N VAL A 182 -7.59 -18.98 1.85
CA VAL A 182 -8.87 -19.67 2.11
C VAL A 182 -9.03 -20.92 1.24
N GLY A 183 -8.69 -20.82 -0.05
CA GLY A 183 -8.76 -21.94 -0.99
C GLY A 183 -7.69 -23.00 -0.74
N LYS A 184 -6.41 -22.59 -0.65
CA LYS A 184 -5.28 -23.51 -0.50
C LYS A 184 -5.23 -24.25 0.83
N SER A 185 -5.68 -23.61 1.91
CA SER A 185 -5.71 -24.20 3.24
C SER A 185 -6.92 -25.12 3.47
N GLY A 186 -7.91 -25.08 2.58
CA GLY A 186 -9.20 -25.76 2.78
C GLY A 186 -10.05 -25.15 3.89
N PHE A 187 -9.72 -23.94 4.36
CA PHE A 187 -10.39 -23.28 5.49
C PHE A 187 -11.91 -23.21 5.31
N ALA A 188 -12.40 -22.77 4.15
CA ALA A 188 -13.83 -22.72 3.87
C ALA A 188 -14.50 -24.10 3.86
N GLY A 189 -13.76 -25.15 3.46
CA GLY A 189 -14.27 -26.53 3.42
C GLY A 189 -14.39 -27.19 4.81
N ALA A 190 -13.72 -26.65 5.82
CA ALA A 190 -13.82 -27.11 7.20
C ALA A 190 -15.10 -26.62 7.93
N ALA A 191 -15.89 -25.75 7.29
CA ALA A 191 -17.12 -25.18 7.83
C ALA A 191 -18.24 -26.22 7.94
N ALA A 192 -18.18 -27.06 8.98
CA ALA A 192 -19.18 -28.10 9.26
C ALA A 192 -20.27 -27.65 10.25
N GLY A 193 -20.35 -26.35 10.58
CA GLY A 193 -21.33 -25.80 11.53
C GLY A 193 -21.06 -26.17 13.00
N LYS A 194 -19.86 -26.67 13.32
CA LYS A 194 -19.50 -27.16 14.67
C LYS A 194 -18.42 -26.36 15.38
N ARG A 195 -17.64 -25.57 14.64
CA ARG A 195 -16.49 -24.82 15.15
C ARG A 195 -16.60 -23.38 14.70
N ASN A 196 -16.08 -22.47 15.52
CA ASN A 196 -15.88 -21.09 15.09
C ASN A 196 -14.78 -21.04 14.03
N MET A 197 -14.79 -19.99 13.24
CA MET A 197 -13.83 -19.73 12.17
C MET A 197 -13.36 -18.28 12.30
N VAL A 198 -12.06 -18.08 12.39
CA VAL A 198 -11.47 -16.74 12.43
C VAL A 198 -10.54 -16.57 11.23
N LEU A 199 -10.76 -15.53 10.43
CA LEU A 199 -9.88 -15.12 9.36
C LEU A 199 -9.21 -13.81 9.75
N ILE A 200 -7.90 -13.84 9.93
CA ILE A 200 -7.07 -12.68 10.25
C ILE A 200 -6.29 -12.30 9.01
N VAL A 201 -6.60 -11.15 8.43
CA VAL A 201 -5.79 -10.53 7.38
C VAL A 201 -4.84 -9.54 8.05
N VAL A 202 -3.54 -9.83 7.92
CA VAL A 202 -2.46 -9.06 8.55
C VAL A 202 -1.90 -8.07 7.54
N GLU A 203 -2.10 -6.78 7.82
CA GLU A 203 -1.58 -5.65 7.06
C GLU A 203 -0.07 -5.76 6.83
N ALA A 204 0.35 -5.59 5.59
CA ALA A 204 1.74 -5.59 5.14
C ALA A 204 2.51 -6.90 5.45
N MET A 205 1.84 -8.03 5.66
CA MET A 205 2.53 -9.30 5.93
C MET A 205 2.95 -10.01 4.63
N GLY A 206 4.12 -9.65 4.10
CA GLY A 206 4.72 -10.29 2.93
C GLY A 206 5.40 -11.63 3.24
N GLU A 207 5.55 -12.48 2.22
CA GLU A 207 6.27 -13.75 2.33
C GLU A 207 7.79 -13.48 2.32
N PRO A 208 8.54 -13.77 3.41
CA PRO A 208 9.98 -13.52 3.40
C PRO A 208 10.70 -14.37 2.35
N ALA A 209 11.70 -13.80 1.68
CA ALA A 209 12.52 -14.52 0.72
C ALA A 209 13.48 -15.49 1.42
N ASP A 210 14.07 -15.04 2.54
CA ASP A 210 14.98 -15.82 3.36
C ASP A 210 14.25 -16.90 4.19
N PRO A 211 14.68 -18.18 4.15
CA PRO A 211 14.04 -19.26 4.90
C PRO A 211 14.07 -19.09 6.43
N ALA A 212 15.09 -18.47 7.01
CA ALA A 212 15.17 -18.26 8.45
C ALA A 212 14.16 -17.18 8.88
N LEU A 213 14.07 -16.07 8.13
CA LEU A 213 13.07 -15.03 8.37
C LEU A 213 11.64 -15.54 8.16
N ARG A 214 11.41 -16.41 7.16
CA ARG A 214 10.13 -17.10 6.95
C ARG A 214 9.76 -17.98 8.14
N SER A 215 10.69 -18.82 8.60
CA SER A 215 10.48 -19.69 9.76
C SER A 215 10.20 -18.88 11.02
N ARG A 216 10.90 -17.75 11.19
CA ARG A 216 10.65 -16.81 12.27
C ARG A 216 9.23 -16.25 12.22
N LEU A 217 8.80 -15.76 11.06
CA LEU A 217 7.45 -15.20 10.88
C LEU A 217 6.37 -16.22 11.28
N VAL A 218 6.49 -17.47 10.83
CA VAL A 218 5.56 -18.55 11.21
C VAL A 218 5.55 -18.75 12.73
N ASN A 219 6.71 -18.74 13.38
CA ASN A 219 6.82 -18.97 14.82
C ASN A 219 6.24 -17.83 15.68
N LEU A 220 6.06 -16.61 15.13
CA LEU A 220 5.37 -15.52 15.84
C LEU A 220 3.89 -15.87 16.10
N TRP A 221 3.29 -16.64 15.19
CA TRP A 221 1.89 -17.04 15.20
C TRP A 221 1.68 -18.47 15.70
N ALA A 222 2.65 -19.36 15.46
CA ALA A 222 2.61 -20.78 15.81
C ALA A 222 3.61 -21.12 16.93
N ARG A 223 3.46 -20.46 18.08
CA ARG A 223 4.30 -20.65 19.27
C ARG A 223 4.14 -22.07 19.86
N PRO A 224 5.08 -22.56 20.68
CA PRO A 224 5.00 -23.90 21.27
C PRO A 224 3.66 -24.20 21.96
N GLU A 225 3.14 -23.26 22.74
CA GLU A 225 1.85 -23.35 23.42
C GLU A 225 0.66 -23.42 22.44
N VAL A 226 0.76 -22.76 21.28
CA VAL A 226 -0.24 -22.86 20.21
C VAL A 226 -0.15 -24.22 19.54
N ARG A 227 1.06 -24.69 19.21
CA ARG A 227 1.29 -26.02 18.60
C ARG A 227 0.84 -27.19 19.47
N ALA A 228 0.73 -26.98 20.78
CA ALA A 228 0.18 -27.98 21.70
C ALA A 228 -1.34 -28.19 21.48
N ARG A 229 -2.08 -27.15 21.09
CA ARG A 229 -3.55 -27.17 20.93
C ARG A 229 -4.02 -27.22 19.47
N TYR A 230 -3.17 -26.83 18.53
CA TYR A 230 -3.51 -26.69 17.11
C TYR A 230 -2.57 -27.51 16.22
N ASP A 231 -3.15 -28.11 15.18
CA ASP A 231 -2.37 -28.55 14.03
C ASP A 231 -2.07 -27.33 13.16
N VAL A 232 -0.78 -27.10 12.91
CA VAL A 232 -0.31 -25.90 12.20
C VAL A 232 0.04 -26.29 10.78
N ILE A 233 -0.65 -25.67 9.82
CA ILE A 233 -0.44 -25.86 8.39
C ILE A 233 -0.07 -24.50 7.81
N THR A 234 0.93 -24.45 6.94
CA THR A 234 1.46 -23.19 6.38
C THR A 234 1.61 -23.29 4.88
N GLY A 235 1.58 -22.14 4.20
CA GLY A 235 1.98 -22.02 2.81
C GLY A 235 1.96 -20.57 2.36
N ASP A 236 2.00 -20.37 1.04
CA ASP A 236 1.90 -19.06 0.42
C ASP A 236 0.76 -18.99 -0.60
N THR A 237 0.38 -17.76 -0.96
CA THR A 237 -0.55 -17.48 -2.06
C THR A 237 -0.09 -16.28 -2.88
N LEU A 238 -0.53 -16.23 -4.15
CA LEU A 238 -0.33 -15.06 -5.00
C LEU A 238 -1.09 -13.86 -4.42
N PHE A 239 -0.50 -12.67 -4.55
CA PHE A 239 -1.19 -11.41 -4.32
C PHE A 239 -1.02 -10.42 -5.49
N TYR A 240 -2.02 -9.54 -5.62
CA TYR A 240 -2.03 -8.41 -6.52
C TYR A 240 -2.72 -7.24 -5.81
N GLY A 241 -2.28 -6.01 -6.09
CA GLY A 241 -2.80 -4.80 -5.45
C GLY A 241 -2.44 -4.66 -3.97
N SER A 242 -3.31 -3.98 -3.25
CA SER A 242 -3.21 -3.63 -1.83
C SER A 242 -4.26 -4.35 -0.98
N THR A 243 -4.49 -3.87 0.24
CA THR A 243 -5.38 -4.45 1.25
C THR A 243 -6.75 -4.84 0.71
N THR A 244 -7.48 -3.95 0.04
CA THR A 244 -8.85 -4.25 -0.46
C THR A 244 -8.87 -5.41 -1.45
N LYS A 245 -7.82 -5.57 -2.26
CA LYS A 245 -7.68 -6.72 -3.17
C LYS A 245 -7.32 -8.00 -2.41
N GLY A 246 -6.55 -7.90 -1.33
CA GLY A 246 -6.35 -8.98 -0.37
C GLY A 246 -7.67 -9.43 0.28
N GLU A 247 -8.53 -8.48 0.66
CA GLU A 247 -9.87 -8.75 1.18
C GLU A 247 -10.72 -9.49 0.12
N MET A 248 -10.75 -9.00 -1.12
CA MET A 248 -11.46 -9.68 -2.23
C MET A 248 -10.94 -11.10 -2.47
N ARG A 249 -9.62 -11.29 -2.44
CA ARG A 249 -8.96 -12.60 -2.63
C ARG A 249 -9.39 -13.60 -1.57
N GLU A 250 -9.39 -13.21 -0.30
CA GLU A 250 -9.68 -14.13 0.80
C GLU A 250 -11.19 -14.28 1.08
N LEU A 251 -11.95 -13.18 1.01
CA LEU A 251 -13.38 -13.18 1.33
C LEU A 251 -14.25 -13.60 0.14
N CYS A 252 -13.87 -13.30 -1.10
CA CYS A 252 -14.70 -13.60 -2.27
C CYS A 252 -14.09 -14.65 -3.21
N GLY A 253 -12.84 -15.06 -3.00
CA GLY A 253 -12.23 -16.15 -3.76
C GLY A 253 -12.03 -15.81 -5.25
N ARG A 254 -11.82 -14.53 -5.57
CA ARG A 254 -11.57 -14.05 -6.93
C ARG A 254 -10.67 -12.81 -6.96
N TRP A 255 -10.09 -12.53 -8.12
CA TRP A 255 -9.53 -11.21 -8.39
C TRP A 255 -10.67 -10.18 -8.55
N GLY A 256 -10.46 -8.96 -8.06
CA GLY A 256 -11.45 -7.88 -8.10
C GLY A 256 -11.08 -6.75 -7.15
N ASP A 257 -11.98 -5.79 -7.01
CA ASP A 257 -11.87 -4.69 -6.03
C ASP A 257 -13.24 -4.31 -5.45
N TYR A 258 -13.25 -3.58 -4.33
CA TYR A 258 -14.45 -3.29 -3.55
C TYR A 258 -15.53 -2.43 -4.24
N PRO A 259 -15.25 -1.51 -5.20
CA PRO A 259 -16.31 -0.70 -5.82
C PRO A 259 -17.35 -1.54 -6.56
N GLU A 260 -16.98 -2.77 -6.96
CA GLU A 260 -17.88 -3.75 -7.54
C GLU A 260 -18.99 -4.24 -6.58
N LEU A 261 -18.86 -3.95 -5.29
CA LEU A 261 -19.67 -4.44 -4.18
C LEU A 261 -20.39 -3.33 -3.41
N GLU A 262 -20.11 -2.04 -3.65
CA GLU A 262 -20.83 -0.92 -3.01
C GLU A 262 -22.33 -0.92 -3.35
N GLY A 263 -22.68 -1.26 -4.60
CA GLY A 263 -24.06 -1.30 -5.09
C GLY A 263 -24.62 -2.70 -5.35
N ARG A 264 -23.87 -3.77 -5.04
CA ARG A 264 -24.22 -5.13 -5.46
C ARG A 264 -23.87 -6.16 -4.40
N LYS A 265 -24.86 -6.98 -4.04
CA LYS A 265 -24.67 -8.15 -3.18
C LYS A 265 -23.97 -9.28 -3.92
N ASP A 266 -23.07 -9.97 -3.25
CA ASP A 266 -22.37 -11.14 -3.77
C ASP A 266 -22.51 -12.31 -2.78
N ALA A 267 -23.49 -13.17 -3.04
CA ALA A 267 -23.73 -14.37 -2.22
C ALA A 267 -22.66 -15.46 -2.42
N GLY A 268 -21.76 -15.30 -3.39
CA GLY A 268 -20.64 -16.20 -3.61
C GLY A 268 -19.49 -15.99 -2.62
N CYS A 269 -19.43 -14.84 -1.96
CA CYS A 269 -18.40 -14.55 -0.97
C CYS A 269 -18.56 -15.41 0.29
N LEU A 270 -17.42 -15.72 0.92
CA LEU A 270 -17.27 -16.54 2.12
C LEU A 270 -18.20 -16.12 3.26
N PRO A 271 -18.34 -14.83 3.64
CA PRO A 271 -19.24 -14.46 4.73
C PRO A 271 -20.70 -14.81 4.40
N ALA A 272 -21.19 -14.46 3.21
CA ALA A 272 -22.55 -14.82 2.78
C ALA A 272 -22.79 -16.34 2.77
N ARG A 273 -21.82 -17.11 2.29
CA ARG A 273 -21.89 -18.59 2.30
C ARG A 273 -21.94 -19.16 3.72
N LEU A 274 -21.15 -18.61 4.64
CA LEU A 274 -21.13 -19.06 6.04
C LEU A 274 -22.38 -18.61 6.79
N ALA A 275 -22.90 -17.41 6.54
CA ALA A 275 -24.17 -16.95 7.07
C ALA A 275 -25.32 -17.89 6.64
N ALA A 276 -25.36 -18.29 5.36
CA ALA A 276 -26.32 -19.27 4.86
C ALA A 276 -26.16 -20.66 5.51
N ALA A 277 -24.95 -20.99 5.96
CA ALA A 277 -24.65 -22.22 6.72
C ALA A 277 -24.92 -22.10 8.24
N GLY A 278 -25.51 -20.99 8.71
CA GLY A 278 -25.91 -20.79 10.10
C GLY A 278 -24.84 -20.16 10.99
N TYR A 279 -23.75 -19.63 10.42
CA TYR A 279 -22.75 -18.89 11.19
C TYR A 279 -23.21 -17.45 11.47
N GLY A 280 -22.90 -16.94 12.67
CA GLY A 280 -22.90 -15.50 12.90
C GLY A 280 -21.68 -14.87 12.25
N THR A 281 -21.86 -13.90 11.34
CA THR A 281 -20.76 -13.35 10.53
C THR A 281 -20.40 -11.94 10.96
N GLN A 282 -19.11 -11.72 11.28
CA GLN A 282 -18.64 -10.45 11.82
C GLN A 282 -17.38 -9.97 11.07
N ALA A 283 -17.29 -8.67 10.80
CA ALA A 283 -16.11 -8.03 10.23
C ALA A 283 -15.53 -7.00 11.19
N TRP A 284 -14.23 -7.10 11.46
CA TRP A 284 -13.53 -6.25 12.41
C TRP A 284 -12.36 -5.59 11.71
N HIS A 285 -12.16 -4.30 11.95
CA HIS A 285 -10.98 -3.61 11.47
C HIS A 285 -10.51 -2.59 12.50
N SER A 286 -9.21 -2.57 12.76
CA SER A 286 -8.61 -1.70 13.80
C SER A 286 -8.62 -0.22 13.43
N PHE A 287 -9.06 0.15 12.23
CA PHE A 287 -9.28 1.53 11.78
C PHE A 287 -10.75 1.78 11.38
N LYS A 288 -11.05 2.94 10.80
CA LYS A 288 -12.42 3.37 10.48
C LYS A 288 -13.03 2.56 9.34
N GLY A 289 -14.32 2.27 9.47
CA GLY A 289 -15.08 1.58 8.42
C GLY A 289 -15.43 2.43 7.20
N THR A 290 -15.25 3.74 7.26
CA THR A 290 -15.42 4.62 6.09
C THR A 290 -14.22 4.54 5.15
N MET A 291 -13.07 4.01 5.62
CA MET A 291 -11.92 3.85 4.75
C MET A 291 -12.20 2.75 3.73
N PHE A 292 -12.21 3.12 2.45
CA PHE A 292 -12.58 2.25 1.33
C PHE A 292 -14.01 1.71 1.45
N ASP A 293 -14.92 2.55 1.95
CA ASP A 293 -16.37 2.28 2.02
C ASP A 293 -16.75 0.93 2.63
N ARG A 294 -15.93 0.40 3.55
CA ARG A 294 -16.13 -0.93 4.16
C ARG A 294 -17.46 -1.03 4.88
N SER A 295 -17.95 0.06 5.45
CA SER A 295 -19.26 0.14 6.08
C SER A 295 -20.41 -0.14 5.10
N ASP A 296 -20.18 0.12 3.80
CA ASP A 296 -21.19 -0.01 2.75
C ASP A 296 -21.10 -1.37 2.05
N TRP A 297 -19.90 -1.86 1.73
CA TRP A 297 -19.76 -3.11 0.97
C TRP A 297 -19.61 -4.39 1.82
N TYR A 298 -19.18 -4.30 3.09
CA TYR A 298 -19.16 -5.49 3.97
C TYR A 298 -20.54 -6.15 4.16
N PRO A 299 -21.65 -5.40 4.35
CA PRO A 299 -22.98 -6.00 4.37
C PRO A 299 -23.34 -6.73 3.07
N ASN A 300 -22.86 -6.23 1.93
CA ASN A 300 -23.17 -6.77 0.61
C ASN A 300 -22.51 -8.13 0.34
N ILE A 301 -21.45 -8.48 1.08
CA ILE A 301 -20.81 -9.80 1.02
C ILE A 301 -21.19 -10.72 2.19
N GLY A 302 -22.16 -10.31 3.00
CA GLY A 302 -22.81 -11.17 4.00
C GLY A 302 -22.28 -11.07 5.42
N PHE A 303 -21.57 -10.00 5.79
CA PHE A 303 -21.31 -9.70 7.20
C PHE A 303 -22.56 -9.14 7.88
N GLN A 304 -22.90 -9.67 9.05
CA GLN A 304 -24.09 -9.28 9.84
C GLN A 304 -23.74 -8.22 10.88
N THR A 305 -22.53 -8.26 11.43
CA THR A 305 -22.04 -7.26 12.37
C THR A 305 -20.68 -6.74 11.96
N MET A 306 -20.41 -5.47 12.26
CA MET A 306 -19.14 -4.82 11.97
C MET A 306 -18.65 -4.08 13.21
N ARG A 307 -17.34 -4.11 13.47
CA ARG A 307 -16.69 -3.32 14.52
C ARG A 307 -15.44 -2.66 13.99
N PHE A 308 -15.37 -1.35 14.09
CA PHE A 308 -14.25 -0.57 13.59
C PHE A 308 -13.45 0.01 14.76
N GLY A 309 -12.34 0.69 14.45
CA GLY A 309 -11.43 1.25 15.43
C GLY A 309 -12.11 2.02 16.58
N PRO A 310 -13.08 2.91 16.32
CA PRO A 310 -13.81 3.62 17.38
C PRO A 310 -14.53 2.68 18.36
N GLU A 311 -15.24 1.67 17.87
CA GLU A 311 -15.99 0.72 18.70
C GLU A 311 -15.04 -0.21 19.47
N ILE A 312 -13.93 -0.64 18.83
CA ILE A 312 -12.91 -1.49 19.45
C ILE A 312 -12.21 -0.73 20.58
N VAL A 313 -11.89 0.56 20.40
CA VAL A 313 -11.33 1.41 21.45
C VAL A 313 -12.33 1.64 22.57
N ALA A 314 -13.60 1.92 22.24
CA ALA A 314 -14.65 2.09 23.25
C ALA A 314 -14.86 0.82 24.09
N ALA A 315 -14.58 -0.36 23.53
CA ALA A 315 -14.59 -1.65 24.21
C ALA A 315 -13.30 -1.95 25.00
N GLY A 316 -12.38 -0.99 25.13
CA GLY A 316 -11.22 -1.07 26.02
C GLY A 316 -9.87 -1.30 25.35
N ALA A 317 -9.79 -1.30 24.01
CA ALA A 317 -8.50 -1.31 23.32
C ALA A 317 -7.79 0.05 23.42
N SER A 318 -6.46 0.01 23.52
CA SER A 318 -5.63 1.21 23.48
C SER A 318 -5.66 1.85 22.10
N ARG A 319 -5.37 3.16 22.03
CA ARG A 319 -5.16 3.87 20.76
C ARG A 319 -3.70 3.83 20.35
N CYS A 320 -3.43 3.31 19.17
CA CYS A 320 -2.08 3.24 18.60
C CYS A 320 -1.88 4.32 17.53
N PRO A 321 -0.71 4.98 17.49
CA PRO A 321 -0.37 5.94 16.44
C PRO A 321 0.01 5.22 15.14
N GLY A 322 0.22 6.00 14.08
CA GLY A 322 0.61 5.51 12.76
C GLY A 322 0.13 6.47 11.68
N VAL A 323 0.29 6.07 10.42
CA VAL A 323 -0.33 6.77 9.27
C VAL A 323 -1.85 6.70 9.40
N PHE A 324 -2.38 5.54 9.81
CA PHE A 324 -3.78 5.30 10.13
C PHE A 324 -3.93 5.04 11.63
N PRO A 325 -4.04 6.09 12.47
CA PRO A 325 -4.14 5.92 13.91
C PRO A 325 -5.46 5.24 14.29
N GLY A 326 -5.39 4.11 15.00
CA GLY A 326 -6.53 3.24 15.26
C GLY A 326 -6.44 2.51 16.60
N ALA A 327 -7.23 1.45 16.75
CA ALA A 327 -7.08 0.51 17.85
C ALA A 327 -5.71 -0.19 17.77
N CYS A 328 -5.11 -0.47 18.92
CA CYS A 328 -3.91 -1.29 18.99
C CYS A 328 -4.26 -2.76 18.65
N ASP A 329 -3.65 -3.32 17.61
CA ASP A 329 -3.92 -4.68 17.13
C ASP A 329 -3.68 -5.73 18.21
N ARG A 330 -2.70 -5.52 19.09
CA ARG A 330 -2.44 -6.41 20.23
C ARG A 330 -3.56 -6.50 21.27
N ASP A 331 -4.51 -5.55 21.28
CA ASP A 331 -5.62 -5.55 22.24
C ASP A 331 -6.89 -6.22 21.67
N VAL A 332 -6.95 -6.41 20.34
CA VAL A 332 -8.12 -6.98 19.65
C VAL A 332 -8.36 -8.46 19.97
N PRO A 333 -7.34 -9.35 20.09
CA PRO A 333 -7.56 -10.76 20.36
C PRO A 333 -8.39 -11.05 21.62
N GLN A 334 -8.20 -10.25 22.68
CA GLN A 334 -8.98 -10.39 23.92
C GLN A 334 -10.47 -10.15 23.68
N GLN A 335 -10.81 -9.13 22.88
CA GLN A 335 -12.20 -8.81 22.56
C GLN A 335 -12.83 -9.87 21.63
N ILE A 336 -12.07 -10.37 20.65
CA ILE A 336 -12.48 -11.50 19.80
C ILE A 336 -12.79 -12.71 20.68
N ALA A 337 -11.91 -13.06 21.61
CA ALA A 337 -12.10 -14.19 22.51
C ALA A 337 -13.35 -14.05 23.38
N ALA A 338 -13.62 -12.85 23.91
CA ALA A 338 -14.84 -12.58 24.68
C ALA A 338 -16.11 -12.82 23.83
N VAL A 339 -16.13 -12.37 22.58
CA VAL A 339 -17.25 -12.58 21.67
C VAL A 339 -17.44 -14.07 21.33
N LEU A 340 -16.36 -14.78 21.02
CA LEU A 340 -16.43 -16.20 20.71
C LEU A 340 -16.91 -17.04 21.91
N LYS A 341 -16.45 -16.73 23.13
CA LYS A 341 -16.88 -17.40 24.37
C LYS A 341 -18.35 -17.16 24.71
N ALA A 342 -18.86 -15.96 24.41
CA ALA A 342 -20.26 -15.61 24.68
C ALA A 342 -21.25 -16.12 23.61
N SER A 343 -20.76 -16.52 22.44
CA SER A 343 -21.59 -16.90 21.30
C SER A 343 -22.18 -18.31 21.46
N LYS A 344 -23.48 -18.43 21.18
CA LYS A 344 -24.21 -19.73 21.22
C LYS A 344 -24.27 -20.44 19.87
N THR A 345 -24.01 -19.71 18.80
CA THR A 345 -23.93 -20.25 17.44
C THR A 345 -22.49 -20.17 16.93
N PRO A 346 -22.07 -21.04 16.00
CA PRO A 346 -20.77 -20.92 15.34
C PRO A 346 -20.58 -19.52 14.76
N GLN A 347 -19.41 -18.94 14.99
CA GLN A 347 -19.07 -17.60 14.49
C GLN A 347 -18.07 -17.69 13.35
N PHE A 348 -18.26 -16.86 12.34
CA PHE A 348 -17.22 -16.49 11.39
C PHE A 348 -16.81 -15.06 11.66
N LEU A 349 -15.59 -14.87 12.16
CA LEU A 349 -15.06 -13.55 12.48
C LEU A 349 -13.88 -13.25 11.55
N TYR A 350 -14.04 -12.22 10.74
CA TYR A 350 -12.99 -11.63 9.94
C TYR A 350 -12.36 -10.45 10.68
N TRP A 351 -11.03 -10.37 10.73
CA TRP A 351 -10.30 -9.25 11.31
C TRP A 351 -9.19 -8.75 10.37
N LEU A 352 -9.19 -7.44 10.10
CA LEU A 352 -8.15 -6.72 9.40
C LEU A 352 -7.31 -5.86 10.36
N THR A 353 -6.02 -6.17 10.48
CA THR A 353 -5.06 -5.40 11.28
C THR A 353 -4.68 -4.08 10.58
N VAL A 354 -3.99 -3.15 11.26
CA VAL A 354 -3.57 -1.87 10.63
C VAL A 354 -2.25 -1.30 11.17
N ASN A 355 -1.82 -1.66 12.37
CA ASN A 355 -0.68 -1.01 13.04
C ASN A 355 0.67 -1.29 12.34
N SER A 356 0.74 -2.37 11.55
CA SER A 356 1.89 -2.69 10.70
C SER A 356 1.95 -1.90 9.40
N HIS A 357 0.96 -1.04 9.09
CA HIS A 357 0.98 -0.21 7.89
C HIS A 357 2.20 0.71 7.86
N LEU A 358 2.86 0.78 6.70
CA LEU A 358 4.12 1.50 6.57
C LEU A 358 3.95 3.02 6.39
N PRO A 359 4.97 3.83 6.79
CA PRO A 359 6.12 3.41 7.58
C PRO A 359 5.74 3.10 9.04
N VAL A 360 6.34 2.05 9.60
CA VAL A 360 6.20 1.74 11.04
C VAL A 360 6.94 2.82 11.84
N VAL A 361 6.16 3.74 12.40
CA VAL A 361 6.67 4.87 13.18
C VAL A 361 7.36 4.38 14.46
N LYS A 362 8.41 5.10 14.89
CA LYS A 362 8.99 4.89 16.22
C LYS A 362 8.03 5.44 17.26
N SER A 363 7.50 4.58 18.12
CA SER A 363 6.48 4.96 19.09
C SER A 363 6.59 4.12 20.35
N GLU A 364 6.48 4.77 21.51
CA GLU A 364 6.42 4.08 22.79
C GLU A 364 5.12 3.29 22.89
N LEU A 365 4.00 3.86 22.42
CA LEU A 365 2.70 3.18 22.39
C LEU A 365 2.70 1.95 21.46
N LEU A 366 3.54 1.90 20.43
CA LEU A 366 3.72 0.71 19.58
C LEU A 366 4.87 -0.19 20.07
N HIS A 367 5.62 0.23 21.09
CA HIS A 367 6.89 -0.33 21.53
C HIS A 367 7.97 -0.43 20.43
N THR A 368 7.87 0.38 19.38
CA THR A 368 8.75 0.36 18.20
C THR A 368 9.90 1.37 18.26
N GLN A 369 10.15 1.99 19.42
CA GLN A 369 11.25 2.97 19.60
C GLN A 369 12.62 2.33 19.37
N ASP A 370 12.80 1.14 19.93
CA ASP A 370 13.98 0.30 19.76
C ASP A 370 13.54 -1.16 19.61
N CYS A 371 13.90 -1.76 18.48
CA CYS A 371 13.59 -3.14 18.20
C CYS A 371 14.71 -4.09 18.65
N ALA A 372 15.84 -3.60 19.18
CA ALA A 372 16.94 -4.46 19.64
C ALA A 372 16.50 -5.50 20.69
N GLY A 373 15.55 -5.14 21.55
CA GLY A 373 14.97 -6.04 22.55
C GLY A 373 14.15 -7.19 21.94
N PHE A 374 13.63 -7.02 20.73
CA PHE A 374 12.99 -8.10 19.97
C PHE A 374 14.01 -8.86 19.12
N ASP A 375 14.88 -8.15 18.40
CA ASP A 375 15.98 -8.73 17.66
C ASP A 375 17.11 -7.73 17.38
N ALA A 376 18.27 -7.92 18.03
CA ALA A 376 19.42 -7.05 17.84
C ALA A 376 20.00 -7.11 16.42
N GLY A 377 19.98 -8.29 15.77
CA GLY A 377 20.54 -8.48 14.42
C GLY A 377 19.69 -7.79 13.36
N LEU A 378 18.38 -8.05 13.34
CA LEU A 378 17.43 -7.36 12.48
C LEU A 378 17.38 -5.86 12.79
N ASN A 379 17.49 -5.44 14.05
CA ASN A 379 17.51 -4.00 14.35
C ASN A 379 18.75 -3.31 13.77
N ALA A 380 19.90 -3.99 13.76
CA ALA A 380 21.14 -3.47 13.20
C ALA A 380 21.13 -3.44 11.66
N GLU A 381 20.64 -4.50 11.01
CA GLU A 381 20.70 -4.64 9.55
C GLU A 381 19.45 -4.12 8.83
N LEU A 382 18.27 -4.31 9.41
CA LEU A 382 16.95 -4.10 8.80
C LEU A 382 15.95 -3.48 9.82
N PRO A 383 16.23 -2.28 10.37
CA PRO A 383 15.49 -1.72 11.51
C PRO A 383 13.99 -1.56 11.28
N MET A 384 13.56 -1.27 10.06
CA MET A 384 12.13 -1.16 9.73
C MET A 384 11.44 -2.54 9.70
N ILE A 385 12.10 -3.56 9.12
CA ILE A 385 11.61 -4.95 9.15
C ILE A 385 11.59 -5.47 10.58
N CYS A 386 12.57 -5.11 11.40
CA CYS A 386 12.57 -5.48 12.82
C CYS A 386 11.31 -4.96 13.51
N ARG A 387 11.00 -3.66 13.42
CA ARG A 387 9.79 -3.08 14.04
C ARG A 387 8.51 -3.71 13.51
N LEU A 388 8.47 -4.01 12.21
CA LEU A 388 7.35 -4.71 11.59
C LEU A 388 7.13 -6.09 12.22
N PHE A 389 8.20 -6.89 12.35
CA PHE A 389 8.14 -8.22 12.98
C PHE A 389 7.83 -8.14 14.47
N GLN A 390 8.28 -7.09 15.16
CA GLN A 390 7.92 -6.85 16.56
C GLN A 390 6.40 -6.64 16.71
N LEU A 391 5.75 -5.89 15.82
CA LEU A 391 4.30 -5.72 15.84
C LEU A 391 3.54 -7.03 15.57
N TYR A 392 4.02 -7.85 14.62
CA TYR A 392 3.47 -9.19 14.39
C TYR A 392 3.64 -10.08 15.61
N ASP A 393 4.80 -9.99 16.27
CA ASP A 393 5.10 -10.76 17.47
C ASP A 393 4.18 -10.36 18.63
N GLU A 394 3.98 -9.07 18.91
CA GLU A 394 3.07 -8.61 19.97
C GLU A 394 1.63 -9.07 19.71
N THR A 395 1.17 -8.93 18.47
CA THR A 395 -0.16 -9.38 18.06
C THR A 395 -0.29 -10.90 18.18
N GLY A 396 0.73 -11.64 17.77
CA GLY A 396 0.80 -13.09 17.88
C GLY A 396 0.84 -13.59 19.33
N ARG A 397 1.53 -12.89 20.25
CA ARG A 397 1.51 -13.20 21.69
C ARG A 397 0.12 -12.97 22.29
N ALA A 398 -0.51 -11.85 21.95
CA ALA A 398 -1.86 -11.54 22.41
C ALA A 398 -2.87 -12.57 21.92
N LEU A 399 -2.78 -12.96 20.65
CA LEU A 399 -3.60 -14.05 20.11
C LEU A 399 -3.33 -15.37 20.82
N ALA A 400 -2.06 -15.77 20.95
CA ALA A 400 -1.65 -17.02 21.60
C ALA A 400 -2.24 -17.12 23.01
N LYS A 401 -2.13 -16.06 23.82
CA LYS A 401 -2.69 -16.00 25.19
C LYS A 401 -4.17 -16.40 25.24
N GLU A 402 -4.97 -15.89 24.31
CA GLU A 402 -6.41 -16.14 24.30
C GLU A 402 -6.75 -17.54 23.74
N ILE A 403 -6.12 -17.94 22.64
CA ILE A 403 -6.53 -19.14 21.89
C ILE A 403 -6.09 -20.45 22.56
N VAL A 404 -5.11 -20.39 23.47
CA VAL A 404 -4.63 -21.53 24.27
C VAL A 404 -5.37 -21.67 25.59
N ALA A 405 -6.18 -20.69 25.98
CA ALA A 405 -6.97 -20.75 27.20
C ALA A 405 -7.92 -21.95 27.15
N LYS A 406 -8.08 -22.64 28.29
CA LYS A 406 -8.87 -23.88 28.37
C LYS A 406 -10.34 -23.66 27.96
N ASP A 407 -10.88 -22.51 28.32
CA ASP A 407 -12.25 -22.06 28.04
C ASP A 407 -12.42 -21.44 26.64
N PHE A 408 -11.35 -21.34 25.84
CA PHE A 408 -11.47 -20.84 24.47
C PHE A 408 -12.18 -21.89 23.59
N PRO A 409 -13.27 -21.52 22.90
CA PRO A 409 -14.06 -22.48 22.14
C PRO A 409 -13.27 -23.05 20.96
N ALA A 410 -13.67 -24.25 20.51
CA ALA A 410 -13.09 -24.88 19.33
C ALA A 410 -13.20 -23.95 18.10
N THR A 411 -12.06 -23.49 17.61
CA THR A 411 -11.99 -22.45 16.57
C THR A 411 -10.86 -22.77 15.60
N ASP A 412 -11.14 -22.78 14.29
CA ASP A 412 -10.08 -22.82 13.29
C ASP A 412 -9.70 -21.38 12.93
N ILE A 413 -8.40 -21.07 12.87
CA ILE A 413 -7.89 -19.71 12.68
C ILE A 413 -6.97 -19.67 11.47
N LEU A 414 -7.35 -18.94 10.42
CA LEU A 414 -6.50 -18.67 9.27
C LEU A 414 -5.92 -17.27 9.39
N ILE A 415 -4.59 -17.18 9.39
CA ILE A 415 -3.82 -15.93 9.41
C ILE A 415 -3.17 -15.79 8.05
N VAL A 416 -3.34 -14.66 7.37
CA VAL A 416 -2.84 -14.46 6.01
C VAL A 416 -2.43 -13.01 5.80
N GLY A 417 -1.38 -12.78 5.03
CA GLY A 417 -0.98 -11.43 4.64
C GLY A 417 -1.84 -10.88 3.50
N ASP A 418 -2.13 -9.60 3.51
CA ASP A 418 -2.81 -8.95 2.38
C ASP A 418 -1.86 -8.74 1.19
N HIS A 419 -0.72 -8.09 1.43
CA HIS A 419 0.34 -7.77 0.48
C HIS A 419 1.72 -7.69 1.16
N ILE A 420 2.78 -7.58 0.35
CA ILE A 420 4.12 -7.29 0.87
C ILE A 420 4.21 -5.86 1.43
N PRO A 421 5.09 -5.58 2.41
CA PRO A 421 5.34 -4.22 2.85
C PRO A 421 5.79 -3.32 1.69
N PRO A 422 5.17 -2.15 1.47
CA PRO A 422 5.58 -1.23 0.41
C PRO A 422 6.83 -0.42 0.84
N PHE A 423 7.95 -1.10 1.13
CA PHE A 423 9.19 -0.43 1.48
C PHE A 423 9.68 0.46 0.33
N PHE A 424 10.02 1.71 0.68
CA PHE A 424 10.68 2.64 -0.23
C PHE A 424 12.05 2.10 -0.66
N ASP A 425 12.83 1.60 0.31
CA ASP A 425 14.15 1.04 0.05
C ASP A 425 14.06 -0.34 -0.60
N ARG A 426 14.73 -0.50 -1.73
CA ARG A 426 14.84 -1.77 -2.43
C ARG A 426 15.50 -2.86 -1.58
N TYR A 427 16.50 -2.54 -0.78
CA TYR A 427 17.21 -3.48 0.07
C TYR A 427 16.27 -4.18 1.05
N ASP A 428 15.35 -3.43 1.66
CA ASP A 428 14.30 -3.97 2.54
C ASP A 428 13.25 -4.74 1.75
N ARG A 429 12.83 -4.21 0.60
CA ARG A 429 11.81 -4.82 -0.27
C ARG A 429 12.23 -6.17 -0.82
N ASP A 430 13.49 -6.31 -1.22
CA ASP A 430 14.05 -7.55 -1.77
C ASP A 430 14.20 -8.66 -0.69
N ARG A 431 13.83 -8.37 0.58
CA ARG A 431 13.69 -9.39 1.64
C ARG A 431 12.39 -10.17 1.57
N PHE A 432 11.48 -9.82 0.67
CA PHE A 432 10.18 -10.46 0.49
C PHE A 432 10.03 -10.97 -0.94
N GLN A 433 9.30 -12.08 -1.10
CA GLN A 433 8.90 -12.58 -2.40
C GLN A 433 7.96 -11.58 -3.07
N PRO A 434 8.22 -11.16 -4.32
CA PRO A 434 7.53 -10.02 -4.92
C PRO A 434 6.05 -10.29 -5.25
N ASP A 435 5.64 -11.55 -5.33
CA ASP A 435 4.29 -12.00 -5.72
C ASP A 435 3.57 -12.80 -4.64
N ARG A 436 4.16 -13.00 -3.46
CA ARG A 436 3.63 -13.92 -2.44
C ARG A 436 3.38 -13.26 -1.09
N VAL A 437 2.35 -13.77 -0.44
CA VAL A 437 2.05 -13.54 0.98
C VAL A 437 1.93 -14.87 1.70
N PRO A 438 2.34 -14.96 2.98
CA PRO A 438 2.23 -16.18 3.77
C PRO A 438 0.80 -16.39 4.23
N TRP A 439 0.48 -17.64 4.54
CA TRP A 439 -0.63 -17.98 5.39
C TRP A 439 -0.28 -19.08 6.38
N ILE A 440 -0.91 -19.02 7.56
CA ILE A 440 -0.82 -19.99 8.65
C ILE A 440 -2.24 -20.37 9.05
N LEU A 441 -2.59 -21.64 8.88
CA LEU A 441 -3.82 -22.23 9.41
C LEU A 441 -3.51 -22.92 10.75
N LEU A 442 -4.16 -22.45 11.81
CA LEU A 442 -4.24 -23.11 13.10
C LEU A 442 -5.55 -23.90 13.13
N LYS A 443 -5.47 -25.20 12.82
CA LYS A 443 -6.61 -26.10 12.87
C LYS A 443 -6.74 -26.66 14.28
N ALA A 444 -7.84 -26.37 14.96
CA ALA A 444 -7.95 -26.76 16.35
C ALA A 444 -8.12 -28.28 16.46
N ARG A 445 -7.37 -28.90 17.36
CA ARG A 445 -7.49 -30.34 17.62
C ARG A 445 -8.86 -30.66 18.25
N PRO A 446 -9.35 -31.90 18.12
CA PRO A 446 -10.44 -32.38 18.96
C PRO A 446 -10.04 -32.21 20.43
N GLN A 447 -10.91 -31.65 21.25
CA GLN A 447 -10.69 -31.66 22.70
C GLN A 447 -10.94 -33.10 23.17
N SER A 448 -9.93 -33.73 23.76
CA SER A 448 -10.00 -35.08 24.35
C SER A 448 -10.82 -35.09 25.63
#